data_AF-A0A2G6LGD6-F1
#
_entry.id   AF-A0A2G6LGD6-F1
#
_cell.length_a   1.000
_cell.length_b   1.000
_cell.length_c   1.000
_cell.angle_alpha   90.00
_cell.angle_beta   90.00
_cell.angle_gamma   90.00
#
_symmetry.space_group_name_H-M   'P 1'
#
loop_
_entity.id
_entity.type
_entity.pdbx_description
1 polymer ?
#
loop_
_entity_poly.entity_id
_entity_poly.type
_entity_poly.pdbx_seq_one_letter_code
_entity_poly.pdbx_strand_id
1 'polypeptide(L)'
;MKLKKLLEQSEILFGANTSEGKCKKRIKNLKKVLKKLGKKSKSLKKKRKKETNPAKREKLDDEIALIKVQWLKGIKILKALKKKT
;
A
#
# COMPACT_ATOMS: atom_id res chain seq x y z
N MET A 1 2.29 11.49 6.28
CA MET A 1 1.00 11.32 5.55
C MET A 1 0.05 10.50 6.40
N LYS A 2 -1.19 10.99 6.58
CA LYS A 2 -2.29 10.22 7.19
C LYS A 2 -2.62 9.01 6.29
N LEU A 3 -3.03 7.88 6.87
CA LEU A 3 -3.28 6.60 6.16
C LEU A 3 -4.25 6.78 4.98
N LYS A 4 -5.31 7.58 5.17
CA LYS A 4 -6.33 7.90 4.17
C LYS A 4 -5.74 8.46 2.86
N LYS A 5 -4.87 9.48 2.94
CA LYS A 5 -4.19 10.05 1.75
C LYS A 5 -3.32 9.03 1.00
N LEU A 6 -2.80 8.02 1.72
CA LEU A 6 -1.95 7.00 1.12
C LEU A 6 -2.77 5.95 0.36
N LEU A 7 -4.00 5.70 0.83
CA LEU A 7 -4.99 4.85 0.16
C LEU A 7 -5.54 5.53 -1.10
N GLU A 8 -5.95 6.80 -1.02
CA GLU A 8 -6.41 7.57 -2.20
C GLU A 8 -5.34 7.63 -3.30
N GLN A 9 -4.09 7.95 -2.94
CA GLN A 9 -2.99 7.95 -3.91
C GLN A 9 -2.75 6.57 -4.54
N SER A 10 -3.00 5.50 -3.78
CA SER A 10 -2.86 4.14 -4.30
C SER A 10 -3.94 3.85 -5.32
N GLU A 11 -5.21 4.15 -5.05
CA GLU A 11 -6.33 3.91 -5.96
C GLU A 11 -6.19 4.68 -7.28
N ILE A 12 -5.78 5.95 -7.23
CA ILE A 12 -5.53 6.76 -8.43
C ILE A 12 -4.41 6.17 -9.28
N LEU A 13 -3.29 5.77 -8.65
CA LEU A 13 -2.17 5.15 -9.36
C LEU A 13 -2.53 3.76 -9.91
N PHE A 14 -3.45 3.07 -9.25
CA PHE A 14 -3.88 1.71 -9.59
C PHE A 14 -4.86 1.70 -10.77
N GLY A 15 -5.76 2.67 -10.88
CA GLY A 15 -6.77 2.74 -11.95
C GLY A 15 -6.34 3.40 -13.27
N ALA A 16 -5.26 4.21 -13.30
CA ALA A 16 -4.95 5.03 -14.47
C ALA A 16 -4.40 4.26 -15.70
N ASN A 17 -5.17 4.09 -16.78
CA ASN A 17 -4.65 3.62 -18.08
C ASN A 17 -3.67 4.66 -18.66
N THR A 18 -2.43 4.27 -18.98
CA THR A 18 -1.38 5.22 -19.39
C THR A 18 -0.48 4.66 -20.49
N SER A 19 -0.11 5.55 -21.44
CA SER A 19 0.82 5.33 -22.56
C SER A 19 2.25 4.96 -22.13
N GLU A 20 3.01 4.28 -22.99
CA GLU A 20 4.31 3.64 -22.70
C GLU A 20 5.32 4.54 -21.95
N GLY A 21 5.48 5.80 -22.35
CA GLY A 21 6.40 6.75 -21.69
C GLY A 21 6.03 7.06 -20.23
N LYS A 22 4.74 6.95 -19.87
CA LYS A 22 4.25 7.13 -18.49
C LYS A 22 4.33 5.85 -17.66
N CYS A 23 4.55 4.68 -18.29
CA CYS A 23 4.61 3.37 -17.61
C CYS A 23 5.80 3.30 -16.64
N LYS A 24 7.01 3.69 -17.05
CA LYS A 24 8.21 3.70 -16.18
C LYS A 24 8.02 4.59 -14.94
N LYS A 25 7.46 5.80 -15.11
CA LYS A 25 7.16 6.73 -14.01
C LYS A 25 6.10 6.17 -13.07
N ARG A 26 5.05 5.54 -13.63
CA ARG A 26 4.00 4.85 -12.86
C ARG A 26 4.56 3.70 -12.03
N ILE A 27 5.40 2.83 -12.62
CA ILE A 27 6.10 1.74 -11.92
C ILE A 27 6.93 2.28 -10.74
N LYS A 28 7.70 3.37 -10.96
CA LYS A 28 8.51 4.01 -9.90
C LYS A 28 7.64 4.54 -8.77
N ASN A 29 6.53 5.19 -9.09
CA ASN A 29 5.58 5.70 -8.09
C ASN A 29 4.89 4.56 -7.32
N LEU A 30 4.47 3.51 -8.02
CA LEU A 30 3.85 2.33 -7.43
C LEU A 30 4.79 1.65 -6.43
N LYS A 31 6.07 1.45 -6.81
CA LYS A 31 7.11 0.93 -5.91
C LYS A 31 7.28 1.82 -4.67
N LYS A 32 7.24 3.16 -4.81
CA LYS A 32 7.32 4.09 -3.68
C LYS A 32 6.13 3.93 -2.73
N VAL A 33 4.91 3.82 -3.27
CA VAL A 33 3.69 3.59 -2.45
C VAL A 33 3.75 2.26 -1.73
N LEU A 34 4.11 1.17 -2.42
CA LEU A 34 4.28 -0.16 -1.82
C LEU A 34 5.34 -0.16 -0.71
N LYS A 35 6.46 0.55 -0.89
CA LYS A 35 7.50 0.69 0.14
C LYS A 35 6.97 1.45 1.37
N LYS A 36 6.16 2.50 1.18
CA LYS A 36 5.52 3.25 2.28
C LYS A 36 4.48 2.40 3.02
N LEU A 37 3.63 1.67 2.30
CA LEU A 37 2.67 0.72 2.88
C LEU A 37 3.38 -0.35 3.72
N GLY A 38 4.46 -0.94 3.20
CA GLY A 38 5.26 -1.92 3.95
C GLY A 38 5.88 -1.35 5.23
N LYS A 39 6.44 -0.13 5.18
CA LYS A 39 6.96 0.56 6.37
C LYS A 39 5.85 0.83 7.40
N LYS A 40 4.67 1.28 6.94
CA LYS A 40 3.53 1.56 7.81
C LYS A 40 3.00 0.28 8.47
N SER A 41 2.87 -0.82 7.73
CA SER A 41 2.50 -2.14 8.27
C SER A 41 3.47 -2.60 9.36
N LYS A 42 4.79 -2.51 9.13
CA LYS A 42 5.80 -2.84 10.16
C LYS A 42 5.66 -1.97 11.41
N SER A 43 5.40 -0.67 11.24
CA SER A 43 5.18 0.25 12.36
C SER A 43 3.93 -0.11 13.15
N LEU A 44 2.81 -0.42 12.49
CA LEU A 44 1.58 -0.83 13.16
C LEU A 44 1.75 -2.18 13.87
N LYS A 45 2.44 -3.16 13.27
CA LYS A 45 2.77 -4.42 13.94
C LYS A 45 3.59 -4.21 15.21
N LYS A 46 4.56 -3.28 15.20
CA LYS A 46 5.32 -2.91 16.41
C LYS A 46 4.43 -2.29 17.48
N LYS A 47 3.49 -1.41 17.10
CA LYS A 47 2.51 -0.83 18.03
C LYS A 47 1.60 -1.90 18.62
N ARG A 48 1.07 -2.79 17.77
CA ARG A 48 0.18 -3.89 18.18
C ARG A 48 0.84 -4.85 19.18
N LYS A 49 2.14 -5.13 19.04
CA LYS A 49 2.90 -5.93 20.01
C LYS A 49 3.01 -5.29 21.40
N LYS A 50 3.08 -3.95 21.47
CA LYS A 50 3.21 -3.19 22.72
C LYS A 50 1.87 -2.79 23.34
N GLU A 51 0.81 -2.84 22.56
CA GLU A 51 -0.54 -2.54 23.04
C GLU A 51 -1.05 -3.67 23.93
N THR A 52 -1.61 -3.34 25.08
CA THR A 52 -2.21 -4.28 26.04
C THR A 52 -3.74 -4.21 26.01
N ASN A 53 -4.31 -3.09 25.54
CA ASN A 53 -5.76 -2.95 25.43
C ASN A 53 -6.31 -3.76 24.24
N PRO A 54 -7.27 -4.68 24.47
CA PRO A 54 -7.82 -5.54 23.43
C PRO A 54 -8.54 -4.77 22.31
N ALA A 55 -9.35 -3.76 22.64
CA ALA A 55 -10.06 -2.95 21.65
C ALA A 55 -9.11 -2.14 20.74
N LYS A 56 -7.99 -1.66 21.30
CA LYS A 56 -6.96 -0.97 20.50
C LYS A 56 -6.15 -1.96 19.65
N ARG A 57 -5.91 -3.18 20.14
CA ARG A 57 -5.26 -4.25 19.35
C ARG A 57 -6.08 -4.61 18.13
N GLU A 58 -7.39 -4.78 18.28
CA GLU A 58 -8.29 -5.12 17.19
C GLU A 58 -8.25 -4.03 16.09
N LYS A 59 -8.39 -2.76 16.46
CA LYS A 59 -8.24 -1.63 15.51
C LYS A 59 -6.90 -1.63 14.77
N LEU A 60 -5.80 -1.96 15.46
CA LEU A 60 -4.49 -2.06 14.83
C LEU A 60 -4.40 -3.26 13.88
N ASP A 61 -5.01 -4.39 14.23
CA ASP A 61 -5.07 -5.59 13.38
C ASP A 61 -5.90 -5.31 12.11
N ASP A 62 -7.01 -4.57 12.21
CA ASP A 62 -7.80 -4.10 11.06
C ASP A 62 -7.00 -3.19 10.13
N GLU A 63 -6.30 -2.19 10.69
CA GLU A 63 -5.43 -1.32 9.88
C GLU A 63 -4.32 -2.11 9.18
N ILE A 64 -3.74 -3.11 9.86
CA ILE A 64 -2.72 -3.98 9.29
C ILE A 64 -3.32 -4.82 8.14
N ALA A 65 -4.53 -5.35 8.31
CA ALA A 65 -5.24 -6.13 7.30
C ALA A 65 -5.53 -5.27 6.06
N LEU A 66 -6.07 -4.06 6.24
CA LEU A 66 -6.33 -3.11 5.15
C LEU A 66 -5.06 -2.80 4.36
N ILE A 67 -3.95 -2.52 5.04
CA ILE A 67 -2.66 -2.27 4.38
C ILE A 67 -2.19 -3.51 3.60
N LYS A 68 -2.37 -4.72 4.15
CA LYS A 68 -1.98 -5.97 3.50
C LYS A 68 -2.75 -6.18 2.19
N VAL A 69 -4.07 -5.95 2.21
CA VAL A 69 -4.93 -6.05 1.00
C VAL A 69 -4.46 -5.07 -0.07
N GLN A 70 -4.25 -3.81 0.29
CA GLN A 70 -3.82 -2.77 -0.66
C GLN A 70 -2.41 -3.02 -1.20
N TRP A 71 -1.52 -3.55 -0.38
CA TRP A 71 -0.17 -3.94 -0.80
C TRP A 71 -0.20 -5.10 -1.82
N LEU A 72 -1.03 -6.11 -1.59
CA LEU A 72 -1.23 -7.22 -2.54
C LEU A 72 -1.84 -6.74 -3.86
N LYS A 73 -2.85 -5.86 -3.82
CA LYS A 73 -3.41 -5.22 -5.01
C LYS A 73 -2.33 -4.48 -5.81
N GLY A 74 -1.53 -3.64 -5.14
CA GLY A 74 -0.45 -2.93 -5.79
C GLY A 74 0.64 -3.84 -6.38
N ILE A 75 0.93 -4.99 -5.77
CA ILE A 75 1.87 -5.98 -6.36
C ILE A 75 1.32 -6.61 -7.63
N LYS A 76 0.04 -6.99 -7.64
CA LYS A 76 -0.60 -7.54 -8.85
C LYS A 76 -0.51 -6.54 -10.01
N ILE A 77 -0.78 -5.27 -9.74
CA ILE A 77 -0.67 -4.20 -10.73
C ILE A 77 0.78 -4.00 -11.18
N LEU A 78 1.75 -4.03 -10.25
CA LEU A 78 3.17 -3.93 -10.61
C LEU A 78 3.61 -5.06 -11.55
N LYS A 79 3.16 -6.30 -11.27
CA LYS A 79 3.44 -7.46 -12.13
C LYS A 79 2.80 -7.31 -13.50
N ALA A 80 1.54 -6.85 -13.56
CA ALA A 80 0.82 -6.62 -14.82
C ALA A 80 1.50 -5.55 -15.67
N LEU A 81 1.93 -4.43 -15.07
CA LEU A 81 2.66 -3.38 -15.76
C LEU A 81 4.00 -3.86 -16.31
N LYS A 82 4.76 -4.64 -15.51
CA LYS A 82 6.04 -5.22 -15.94
C LYS A 82 5.92 -6.26 -17.06
N LYS A 83 4.79 -6.96 -17.19
CA LYS A 83 4.55 -7.90 -18.29
C LYS A 83 4.18 -7.21 -19.61
N LYS A 84 3.65 -5.98 -19.52
CA LYS A 84 3.27 -5.15 -20.67
C LYS A 84 4.39 -4.21 -21.15
N THR A 85 5.52 -4.16 -20.44
CA THR A 85 6.70 -3.34 -20.79
C THR A 85 7.81 -4.28 -21.21
#